data_AF-A0A7C3RF09-F1
#
_entry.id   AF-A0A7C3RF09-F1
#
_cell.length_a   1.000
_cell.length_b   1.000
_cell.length_c   1.000
_cell.angle_alpha   90.00
_cell.angle_beta   90.00
_cell.angle_gamma   90.00
#
_symmetry.space_group_name_H-M   'P 1'
#
loop_
_entity.id
_entity.type
_entity.pdbx_description
1 polymer ?
#
loop_
_entity_poly.entity_id
_entity_poly.type
_entity_poly.pdbx_seq_one_letter_code
_entity_poly.pdbx_strand_id
1 'polypeptide(L)' 'GFDPERTHARDALLKECLRFDSSLASLQAECQQLTDFAVDVRYTDIPIADEEQIGREAVAMADRICAAIRKRLPV' A
#
# COMPACT_ATOMS: atom_id res chain seq x y z
N GLY A 1 2.40 -2.24 -23.94
CA GLY A 1 2.01 -1.89 -22.56
C GLY A 1 3.14 -2.30 -21.64
N PHE A 2 3.39 -1.53 -20.58
CA PHE A 2 4.29 -1.94 -19.52
C PHE A 2 3.56 -2.96 -18.64
N ASP A 3 4.17 -4.12 -18.39
CA ASP A 3 3.64 -5.16 -17.49
C ASP A 3 4.56 -5.23 -16.26
N PRO A 4 4.14 -4.69 -15.10
CA PRO A 4 4.98 -4.69 -13.90
C PRO A 4 5.12 -6.11 -13.34
N GLU A 5 6.28 -6.39 -12.75
CA GLU A 5 6.52 -7.66 -12.05
C GLU A 5 5.51 -7.86 -10.91
N ARG A 6 5.02 -9.10 -10.77
CA ARG A 6 4.13 -9.47 -9.65
C ARG A 6 4.92 -9.48 -8.35
N THR A 7 4.71 -8.49 -7.50
CA THR A 7 5.35 -8.36 -6.20
C THR A 7 4.33 -8.08 -5.09
N HIS A 8 4.63 -8.55 -3.88
CA HIS A 8 3.89 -8.19 -2.67
C HIS A 8 4.36 -6.87 -2.05
N ALA A 9 5.48 -6.33 -2.53
CA ALA A 9 6.07 -5.09 -2.08
C ALA A 9 5.35 -3.90 -2.74
N ARG A 10 4.42 -3.27 -2.00
CA ARG A 10 3.61 -2.16 -2.53
C ARG A 10 4.45 -0.92 -2.84
N ASP A 11 5.56 -0.73 -2.13
CA ASP A 11 6.54 0.33 -2.39
C ASP A 11 7.24 0.13 -3.75
N ALA A 12 7.53 -1.11 -4.15
CA ALA A 12 8.11 -1.43 -5.45
C ALA A 12 7.13 -1.08 -6.58
N LEU A 13 5.85 -1.43 -6.43
CA LEU A 13 4.82 -1.03 -7.38
C LEU A 13 4.66 0.50 -7.44
N LEU A 14 4.67 1.18 -6.30
CA LEU A 14 4.58 2.64 -6.26
C LEU A 14 5.77 3.29 -6.97
N LYS A 15 7.00 2.79 -6.78
CA LYS A 15 8.20 3.30 -7.48
C LYS A 15 8.04 3.24 -9.00
N GLU A 16 7.44 2.17 -9.53
CA GLU A 16 7.12 2.09 -10.95
C GLU A 16 6.06 3.12 -11.36
N CYS A 17 5.00 3.29 -10.56
CA CYS A 17 3.98 4.30 -10.83
C CYS A 17 4.53 5.74 -10.80
N LEU A 18 5.51 6.04 -9.94
CA LEU A 18 6.14 7.37 -9.84
C LEU A 18 6.88 7.79 -11.11
N ARG A 19 7.28 6.84 -11.96
CA ARG A 19 7.87 7.12 -13.27
C ARG A 19 6.86 7.76 -14.24
N PHE A 20 5.57 7.58 -13.98
CA PHE A 20 4.47 8.10 -14.80
C PHE A 20 3.76 9.27 -14.14
N ASP A 21 3.61 9.24 -12.81
CA ASP A 21 2.94 10.29 -12.05
C ASP A 21 3.63 10.53 -10.70
N SER A 22 4.41 11.61 -10.64
CA SER A 22 5.13 12.01 -9.43
C SER A 22 4.23 12.46 -8.29
N SER A 23 2.97 12.81 -8.56
CA SER A 23 2.01 13.20 -7.51
C SER A 23 1.61 12.03 -6.61
N LEU A 24 1.92 10.79 -7.01
CA LEU A 24 1.71 9.59 -6.19
C LEU A 24 2.73 9.46 -5.05
N ALA A 25 3.77 10.30 -5.00
CA ALA A 25 4.82 10.23 -3.97
C ALA A 25 4.24 10.38 -2.55
N SER A 26 3.11 11.08 -2.40
CA SER A 26 2.42 11.22 -1.13
C SER A 26 1.90 9.90 -0.55
N LEU A 27 1.76 8.85 -1.36
CA LEU A 27 1.28 7.53 -0.92
C LEU A 27 2.39 6.64 -0.34
N GLN A 28 3.66 7.06 -0.40
CA GLN A 28 4.80 6.21 -0.07
C GLN A 28 4.77 5.68 1.38
N ALA A 29 4.47 6.55 2.35
CA ALA A 29 4.39 6.17 3.75
C ALA A 29 3.30 5.12 3.99
N GLU A 30 2.12 5.31 3.39
CA GLU A 30 0.98 4.38 3.54
C GLU A 30 1.26 3.03 2.86
N CYS A 31 1.89 3.03 1.68
CA CYS A 31 2.30 1.80 1.00
C CYS A 31 3.35 1.00 1.79
N GLN A 32 4.28 1.69 2.44
CA GLN A 32 5.27 1.05 3.31
C GLN A 32 4.57 0.43 4.53
N GLN A 33 3.77 1.22 5.24
CA GLN A 33 3.09 0.76 6.46
C GLN A 33 2.16 -0.44 6.20
N LEU A 34 1.43 -0.45 5.08
CA LEU A 34 0.62 -1.62 4.69
C LEU A 34 1.45 -2.86 4.37
N THR A 35 2.69 -2.69 3.89
CA THR A 35 3.60 -3.81 3.64
C THR A 35 4.05 -4.42 4.96
N ASP A 36 4.38 -3.57 5.94
CA ASP A 36 4.78 -3.99 7.28
C ASP A 36 3.64 -4.72 7.99
N PHE A 37 2.43 -4.15 7.99
CA PHE A 37 1.24 -4.82 8.53
C PHE A 37 0.98 -6.19 7.90
N ALA A 38 1.22 -6.35 6.60
CA ALA A 38 1.03 -7.63 5.92
C ALA A 38 2.07 -8.69 6.33
N VAL A 39 3.25 -8.29 6.81
CA VAL A 39 4.23 -9.20 7.39
C VAL A 39 3.80 -9.57 8.81
N ASP A 40 3.51 -8.58 9.65
CA ASP A 40 3.23 -8.77 11.07
C ASP A 40 2.06 -9.72 11.33
N VAL A 41 0.96 -9.60 10.56
CA VAL A 41 -0.22 -10.47 10.72
C VAL A 41 -0.01 -11.93 10.32
N ARG A 42 1.08 -12.27 9.64
CA ARG A 42 1.34 -13.65 9.17
C ARG A 42 2.14 -14.49 10.16
N TYR A 43 2.75 -13.85 11.16
CA TYR A 43 3.67 -14.50 12.10
C TYR A 43 3.12 -14.38 13.51
N THR A 44 2.59 -15.49 14.05
CA THR A 44 1.92 -15.56 15.36
C THR A 44 2.85 -15.33 16.54
N ASP A 45 4.15 -15.34 16.31
CA ASP A 45 5.21 -15.01 17.26
C ASP A 45 5.47 -13.50 17.39
N ILE A 46 4.89 -12.68 16.52
CA ILE A 46 4.93 -11.22 16.61
C ILE A 46 3.74 -10.77 17.45
N PRO A 47 3.95 -10.26 18.68
CA PRO A 47 2.86 -9.71 19.47
C PRO A 47 2.35 -8.43 18.83
N ILE A 48 1.14 -8.47 18.27
CA ILE A 48 0.47 -7.31 17.69
C ILE A 48 -0.31 -6.61 18.80
N ALA A 49 0.20 -5.45 19.22
CA ALA A 49 -0.55 -4.59 20.13
C ALA A 49 -1.70 -3.93 19.36
N ASP A 50 -2.93 -4.07 19.87
CA ASP A 50 -4.14 -3.43 19.34
C ASP A 50 -4.45 -3.78 17.86
N GLU A 51 -4.63 -5.08 17.61
CA GLU A 51 -4.98 -5.63 16.29
C GLU A 51 -6.20 -4.94 15.64
N GLU A 52 -7.19 -4.53 16.44
CA GLU A 52 -8.40 -3.89 15.95
C GLU A 52 -8.10 -2.49 15.39
N GLN A 53 -7.29 -1.70 16.11
CA GLN A 53 -6.88 -0.39 15.65
C GLN A 53 -6.00 -0.47 14.40
N ILE A 54 -5.03 -1.40 14.39
CA ILE A 54 -4.18 -1.65 13.22
C ILE A 54 -5.03 -2.06 12.01
N GLY A 55 -6.04 -2.93 12.20
CA GLY A 55 -6.97 -3.32 11.16
C GLY A 55 -7.75 -2.14 10.58
N ARG A 56 -8.28 -1.26 11.43
CA ARG A 56 -8.97 -0.03 10.99
C ARG A 56 -8.06 0.91 10.21
N GLU A 57 -6.84 1.11 10.70
CA GLU A 57 -5.85 1.97 10.03
C GLU A 57 -5.44 1.39 8.67
N ALA A 58 -5.24 0.08 8.58
CA ALA A 58 -4.92 -0.62 7.34
C ALA A 58 -6.02 -0.44 6.29
N VAL A 59 -7.29 -0.61 6.68
CA VAL A 59 -8.43 -0.40 5.76
C VAL A 59 -8.48 1.06 5.30
N ALA A 60 -8.36 2.02 6.22
CA ALA A 60 -8.41 3.43 5.88
C ALA A 60 -7.27 3.85 4.94
N MET A 61 -6.06 3.31 5.11
CA MET A 61 -4.94 3.52 4.19
C MET A 61 -5.20 2.91 2.81
N ALA A 62 -5.69 1.67 2.77
CA ALA A 62 -6.01 0.98 1.53
C ALA A 62 -7.05 1.74 0.70
N ASP A 63 -8.08 2.29 1.36
CA ASP A 63 -9.12 3.10 0.73
C ASP A 63 -8.55 4.38 0.12
N ARG A 64 -7.66 5.09 0.85
CA ARG A 64 -7.01 6.32 0.35
C ARG A 64 -6.15 6.04 -0.87
N ILE A 65 -5.33 4.99 -0.84
CA ILE A 65 -4.50 4.57 -1.97
C ILE A 65 -5.38 4.21 -3.17
N CYS A 66 -6.42 3.38 -2.97
CA CYS A 66 -7.32 2.97 -4.05
C CYS A 66 -8.06 4.16 -4.65
N ALA A 67 -8.56 5.08 -3.83
CA ALA A 67 -9.23 6.29 -4.30
C ALA A 67 -8.28 7.19 -5.10
N ALA A 68 -7.03 7.34 -4.66
CA ALA A 68 -6.01 8.10 -5.37
C ALA A 68 -5.70 7.49 -6.74
N ILE A 69 -5.52 6.17 -6.82
CA ILE A 69 -5.25 5.48 -8.09
C ILE A 69 -6.46 5.57 -9.03
N ARG A 70 -7.66 5.29 -8.54
CA ARG A 70 -8.89 5.31 -9.36
C ARG A 70 -9.14 6.67 -10.01
N LYS A 71 -8.82 7.78 -9.33
CA LYS A 71 -8.93 9.14 -9.89
C LYS A 71 -8.03 9.39 -11.11
N ARG A 72 -7.02 8.54 -11.33
CA ARG A 72 -6.03 8.66 -12.41
C ARG A 72 -6.28 7.69 -13.55
N LEU A 73 -7.24 6.78 -13.40
CA LEU A 73 -7.62 5.86 -14.46
C LEU A 73 -8.63 6.53 -15.39
N PRO A 74 -8.51 6.33 -16.72
CA PRO A 74 -9.53 6.75 -17.66
C PRO A 74 -10.84 5.99 -17.38
N VAL A 75 -11.97 6.69 -17.55
CA VAL A 75 -13.34 6.17 -17.37
C VAL A 75 -13.78 5.36 -18.57
#